data_AF-A0A3A0BDY9-F1
#
_entry.id   AF-A0A3A0BDY9-F1
#
_cell.length_a   1.000
_cell.length_b   1.000
_cell.length_c   1.000
_cell.angle_alpha   90.00
_cell.angle_beta   90.00
_cell.angle_gamma   90.00
#
_symmetry.space_group_name_H-M   'P 1'
#
loop_
_entity.id
_entity.type
_entity.pdbx_description
1 polymer ?
#
loop_
_entity_poly.entity_id
_entity_poly.type
_entity_poly.pdbx_seq_one_letter_code
_entity_poly.pdbx_strand_id
1 'polypeptide(L)'
;FAAAGGTPQINNAIPGMGLPVIAGGLILIGAGIAQLGVTGDLLRVTIGLLTMLSGFEIFYAAMETAILVTGLLSAITLGLGALGAYLLVAGSVPLIEPEDETL
;
A
#
# COMPACT_ATOMS: atom_id res chain seq x y z
N PHE A 1 9.10 -40.20 8.21
CA PHE A 1 9.26 -38.85 8.78
C PHE A 1 8.12 -38.00 8.23
N ALA A 2 6.94 -37.99 8.86
CA ALA A 2 6.53 -37.13 9.99
C ALA A 2 6.57 -35.63 9.58
N ALA A 3 5.48 -34.84 9.55
CA ALA A 3 4.22 -34.92 10.28
C ALA A 3 3.05 -34.32 9.48
N ALA A 4 1.96 -35.09 9.42
CA ALA A 4 0.60 -34.58 9.38
C ALA A 4 0.24 -34.09 10.79
N GLY A 5 -0.19 -32.86 10.95
CA GLY A 5 -0.61 -32.34 12.25
C GLY A 5 -0.77 -30.82 12.30
N GLY A 6 -1.92 -30.33 11.85
CA GLY A 6 -2.32 -28.91 11.87
C GLY A 6 -2.07 -28.24 10.52
N THR A 7 -3.05 -27.84 9.71
CA THR A 7 -4.29 -27.18 10.08
C THR A 7 -5.29 -27.26 8.90
N PRO A 8 -6.21 -28.25 8.85
CA PRO A 8 -7.45 -28.13 8.09
C PRO A 8 -8.41 -27.10 8.74
N GLN A 9 -7.86 -26.04 9.36
CA GLN A 9 -8.58 -25.06 10.17
C GLN A 9 -8.59 -23.66 9.56
N ILE A 10 -7.75 -23.38 8.54
CA ILE A 10 -7.78 -22.11 7.81
C ILE A 10 -9.07 -22.03 6.96
N ASN A 11 -9.51 -23.16 6.38
CA ASN A 11 -10.73 -23.23 5.57
C ASN A 11 -12.03 -23.10 6.38
N ASN A 12 -11.97 -23.19 7.71
CA ASN A 12 -13.14 -23.06 8.60
C ASN A 12 -13.24 -21.68 9.25
N ALA A 13 -12.21 -20.83 9.16
CA ALA A 13 -12.23 -19.52 9.80
C ALA A 13 -13.07 -18.50 9.03
N ILE A 14 -13.14 -18.59 7.68
CA ILE A 14 -14.01 -17.75 6.85
C ILE A 14 -14.50 -18.54 5.63
N PRO A 15 -15.74 -19.08 5.65
CA PRO A 15 -16.33 -19.75 4.50
C PRO A 15 -16.44 -18.78 3.31
N GLY A 16 -15.83 -19.12 2.16
CA GLY A 16 -16.02 -18.39 0.90
C GLY A 16 -14.96 -17.36 0.51
N MET A 17 -13.94 -17.11 1.36
CA MET A 17 -12.83 -16.24 0.96
C MET A 17 -11.74 -17.06 0.25
N GLY A 18 -11.45 -16.75 -1.02
CA GLY A 18 -10.43 -17.47 -1.77
C GLY A 18 -9.06 -17.29 -1.14
N LEU A 19 -8.39 -18.40 -0.80
CA LEU A 19 -6.98 -18.45 -0.35
C LEU A 19 -6.03 -17.51 -1.13
N PRO A 20 -6.17 -17.35 -2.46
CA PRO A 20 -5.36 -16.40 -3.23
C PRO A 20 -5.54 -14.92 -2.82
N VAL A 21 -6.73 -14.52 -2.38
CA VAL A 21 -7.04 -13.14 -1.98
C VAL A 21 -6.32 -12.79 -0.68
N ILE A 22 -6.40 -13.68 0.30
CA ILE A 22 -5.73 -13.54 1.59
C ILE A 22 -4.21 -13.52 1.40
N ALA A 23 -3.67 -14.48 0.64
CA ALA A 23 -2.23 -14.55 0.39
C ALA A 23 -1.74 -13.32 -0.39
N GLY A 24 -2.45 -12.92 -1.44
CA GLY A 24 -2.12 -11.76 -2.26
C GLY A 24 -2.13 -10.45 -1.48
N GLY A 25 -3.17 -10.22 -0.68
CA GLY A 25 -3.25 -9.04 0.20
C GLY A 25 -2.11 -9.00 1.22
N LEU A 26 -1.79 -10.14 1.85
CA LEU A 26 -0.75 -10.19 2.89
C LEU A 26 0.65 -9.97 2.29
N ILE A 27 0.90 -10.54 1.11
CA ILE A 27 2.16 -10.36 0.37
C ILE A 27 2.32 -8.89 -0.03
N LEU A 28 1.27 -8.23 -0.54
CA LEU A 28 1.33 -6.81 -0.91
C LEU A 28 1.56 -5.91 0.30
N ILE A 29 0.89 -6.15 1.42
CA ILE A 29 1.13 -5.42 2.67
C ILE A 29 2.59 -5.60 3.11
N GLY A 30 3.07 -6.84 3.16
CA GLY A 30 4.44 -7.15 3.56
C GLY A 30 5.48 -6.53 2.63
N ALA A 31 5.25 -6.59 1.32
CA ALA A 31 6.12 -5.97 0.31
C ALA A 31 6.16 -4.45 0.44
N GLY A 32 5.01 -3.80 0.64
CA GLY A 32 4.92 -2.36 0.87
C GLY A 32 5.69 -1.92 2.12
N ILE A 33 5.50 -2.64 3.24
CA ILE A 33 6.24 -2.37 4.49
C ILE A 33 7.76 -2.60 4.29
N ALA A 34 8.15 -3.69 3.65
CA ALA A 34 9.55 -3.97 3.36
C ALA A 34 10.17 -2.87 2.49
N GLN A 35 9.45 -2.39 1.47
CA GLN A 35 9.88 -1.27 0.64
C GLN A 35 10.06 0.02 1.45
N LEU A 36 9.16 0.32 2.38
CA LEU A 36 9.25 1.51 3.25
C LEU A 36 10.43 1.43 4.23
N GLY A 37 10.82 0.22 4.66
CA GLY A 37 11.96 0.03 5.56
C GLY A 37 13.33 0.20 4.92
N VAL A 38 13.42 0.21 3.58
CA VAL A 38 14.70 0.16 2.85
C VAL A 38 15.14 1.51 2.28
N THR A 39 14.24 2.48 2.11
CA THR A 39 14.52 3.71 1.32
C THR A 39 13.80 4.94 1.85
N GLY A 40 14.50 6.09 1.78
CA GLY A 40 13.93 7.41 2.08
C GLY A 40 13.55 8.23 0.84
N ASP A 41 13.73 7.69 -0.37
CA ASP A 41 13.36 8.40 -1.60
C ASP A 41 11.84 8.56 -1.68
N LEU A 42 11.38 9.79 -1.89
CA LEU A 42 9.96 10.16 -1.88
C LEU A 42 9.11 9.33 -2.86
N LEU A 43 9.67 8.99 -4.03
CA LEU A 43 9.01 8.14 -5.02
C LEU A 43 8.81 6.73 -4.47
N ARG A 44 9.87 6.15 -3.91
CA ARG A 44 9.84 4.78 -3.40
C ARG A 44 8.97 4.67 -2.14
N VAL A 45 8.97 5.71 -1.30
CA VAL A 45 8.05 5.82 -0.16
C VAL A 45 6.61 5.86 -0.65
N THR A 46 6.29 6.69 -1.65
CA THR A 46 4.95 6.76 -2.23
C THR A 46 4.50 5.40 -2.77
N ILE A 47 5.33 4.74 -3.58
CA ILE A 47 5.02 3.41 -4.13
C ILE A 47 4.87 2.37 -3.01
N GLY A 48 5.70 2.42 -1.97
CA GLY A 48 5.60 1.52 -0.82
C GLY A 48 4.28 1.66 -0.07
N LEU A 49 3.85 2.90 0.18
CA LEU A 49 2.56 3.19 0.81
C LEU A 49 1.38 2.74 -0.07
N LEU A 50 1.42 3.02 -1.38
CA LEU A 50 0.39 2.58 -2.33
C LEU A 50 0.27 1.05 -2.40
N THR A 51 1.41 0.35 -2.39
CA THR A 51 1.47 -1.12 -2.41
C THR A 51 0.87 -1.70 -1.13
N MET A 52 1.22 -1.11 0.02
CA MET A 52 0.65 -1.51 1.31
C MET A 52 -0.86 -1.29 1.35
N LEU A 53 -1.34 -0.12 0.92
CA LEU A 53 -2.76 0.24 0.94
C LEU A 53 -3.59 -0.60 -0.05
N SER A 54 -3.02 -0.94 -1.21
CA SER A 54 -3.62 -1.87 -2.18
C SER A 54 -3.80 -3.28 -1.60
N GLY A 55 -2.82 -3.77 -0.84
CA GLY A 55 -2.96 -5.05 -0.13
C GLY A 55 -4.05 -5.02 0.94
N PHE A 56 -4.19 -3.88 1.64
CA PHE A 56 -5.28 -3.66 2.60
C PHE A 56 -6.65 -3.55 1.92
N GLU A 57 -6.76 -2.93 0.75
CA GLU A 57 -7.99 -2.88 -0.05
C GLU A 57 -8.51 -4.27 -0.42
N ILE A 58 -7.61 -5.17 -0.85
CA ILE A 58 -7.96 -6.56 -1.18
C ILE A 58 -8.53 -7.30 0.04
N PHE A 59 -7.95 -7.08 1.22
CA PHE A 59 -8.47 -7.64 2.47
C PHE A 59 -9.82 -7.04 2.85
N TYR A 60 -9.93 -5.72 2.80
CA TYR A 60 -11.13 -5.02 3.24
C TYR A 60 -12.31 -5.33 2.33
N ALA A 61 -12.11 -5.41 1.01
CA ALA A 61 -13.13 -5.83 0.05
C ALA A 61 -13.62 -7.26 0.28
N ALA A 62 -12.80 -8.13 0.88
CA ALA A 62 -13.18 -9.49 1.21
C ALA A 62 -13.89 -9.62 2.56
N MET A 63 -13.67 -8.67 3.49
CA MET A 63 -14.30 -8.65 4.81
C MET A 63 -15.62 -7.88 4.84
N GLU A 64 -15.68 -6.76 4.12
CA GLU A 64 -16.82 -5.87 4.11
C GLU A 64 -17.55 -5.95 2.77
N THR A 65 -18.85 -6.27 2.80
CA THR A 65 -19.67 -6.38 1.58
C THR A 65 -20.07 -5.01 1.00
N ALA A 66 -19.85 -3.93 1.75
CA ALA A 66 -20.29 -2.59 1.40
C ALA A 66 -19.36 -1.91 0.38
N ILE A 67 -19.82 -1.83 -0.87
CA ILE A 67 -19.09 -1.22 -1.99
C ILE A 67 -18.68 0.23 -1.70
N LEU A 68 -19.48 0.99 -0.96
CA LEU A 68 -19.16 2.39 -0.65
C LEU A 68 -17.88 2.53 0.18
N VAL A 69 -17.64 1.65 1.14
CA VAL A 69 -16.45 1.76 2.01
C VAL A 69 -15.20 1.29 1.26
N THR A 70 -15.33 0.23 0.46
CA THR A 70 -14.28 -0.19 -0.47
C THR A 70 -13.94 0.91 -1.47
N GLY A 71 -14.95 1.59 -2.02
CA GLY A 71 -14.78 2.71 -2.93
C GLY A 71 -14.12 3.93 -2.26
N LEU A 72 -14.49 4.23 -1.01
CA LEU A 72 -13.85 5.29 -0.24
C LEU A 72 -12.37 4.99 0.02
N LEU A 73 -12.03 3.74 0.36
CA LEU A 73 -10.64 3.33 0.54
C LEU A 73 -9.85 3.45 -0.78
N SER A 74 -10.45 3.05 -1.90
CA SER A 74 -9.88 3.25 -3.23
C SER A 74 -9.64 4.73 -3.57
N ALA A 75 -10.59 5.61 -3.19
CA ALA A 75 -10.41 7.04 -3.34
C ALA A 75 -9.25 7.58 -2.47
N ILE A 76 -9.05 7.04 -1.26
CA ILE A 76 -7.90 7.39 -0.41
C ILE A 76 -6.59 6.94 -1.08
N THR A 77 -6.53 5.74 -1.64
CA THR A 77 -5.34 5.24 -2.36
C THR A 77 -5.01 6.09 -3.58
N LEU A 78 -6.03 6.46 -4.36
CA LEU A 78 -5.84 7.40 -5.48
C LEU A 78 -5.39 8.78 -5.01
N GLY A 79 -5.98 9.30 -3.93
CA GLY A 79 -5.60 10.57 -3.32
C GLY A 79 -4.15 10.56 -2.84
N LEU A 80 -3.71 9.49 -2.20
CA LEU A 80 -2.32 9.30 -1.79
C LEU A 80 -1.37 9.27 -3.00
N GLY A 81 -1.76 8.61 -4.09
CA GLY A 81 -0.97 8.58 -5.33
C GLY A 81 -0.84 9.98 -5.94
N ALA A 82 -1.93 10.74 -5.97
CA ALA A 82 -1.93 12.12 -6.43
C ALA A 82 -1.08 13.03 -5.54
N LEU A 83 -1.18 12.89 -4.22
CA LEU A 83 -0.35 13.64 -3.26
C LEU A 83 1.13 13.29 -3.42
N GLY A 84 1.48 12.01 -3.56
CA GLY A 84 2.86 11.60 -3.79
C GLY A 84 3.42 12.14 -5.11
N ALA A 85 2.63 12.13 -6.18
CA ALA A 85 3.01 12.77 -7.45
C ALA A 85 3.23 14.28 -7.30
N TYR A 86 2.33 14.97 -6.59
CA TYR A 86 2.47 16.39 -6.30
C TYR A 86 3.74 16.70 -5.50
N LEU A 87 4.01 15.95 -4.43
CA LEU A 87 5.17 16.17 -3.58
C LEU A 87 6.49 15.91 -4.34
N LEU A 88 6.51 14.95 -5.26
CA LEU A 88 7.67 14.71 -6.14
C LEU A 88 7.98 15.91 -7.03
N VAL A 89 6.95 16.52 -7.61
CA VAL A 89 7.11 17.73 -8.42
C VAL A 89 7.52 18.91 -7.55
N ALA A 90 6.85 19.12 -6.41
CA ALA A 90 7.16 20.23 -5.51
C ALA A 90 8.58 20.15 -4.93
N GLY A 91 9.04 18.95 -4.57
CA GLY A 91 10.38 18.73 -4.00
C GLY A 91 11.52 18.73 -5.02
N SER A 92 11.22 18.77 -6.33
CA SER A 92 12.23 18.79 -7.39
C SER A 92 12.51 20.20 -7.94
N VAL A 93 11.77 21.22 -7.51
CA VAL A 93 12.02 22.61 -7.90
C VAL A 93 13.29 23.13 -7.19
N PRO A 94 14.35 23.51 -7.93
CA PRO A 94 15.52 24.12 -7.34
C PRO A 94 15.15 25.44 -6.66
N LEU A 95 15.65 25.65 -5.45
CA LEU A 95 15.53 26.92 -4.74
C LEU A 95 16.37 27.91 -5.54
N ILE A 96 15.73 28.85 -6.23
CA ILE A 96 16.43 29.97 -6.87
C ILE A 96 16.95 30.83 -5.71
N GLU A 97 18.24 30.71 -5.42
CA GLU A 97 18.91 31.68 -4.54
C GLU A 97 18.80 33.06 -5.21
N PRO A 98 18.34 34.10 -4.48
CA PRO A 98 18.38 35.44 -5.03
C PRO A 98 19.83 35.74 -5.39
N GLU A 99 20.09 36.00 -6.66
CA GLU A 99 21.39 36.49 -7.11
C GLU A 99 21.67 37.74 -6.29
N ASP A 100 22.68 37.68 -5.41
CA ASP A 100 23.15 38.84 -4.66
C ASP A 100 23.43 39.94 -5.67
N GLU A 101 22.51 40.90 -5.73
CA GLU A 101 22.54 42.04 -6.63
C GLU A 101 23.82 42.81 -6.31
N THR A 102 24.82 42.61 -7.17
CA THR A 102 26.16 43.18 -7.03
C THR A 102 26.07 44.70 -6.94
N LEU A 103 26.50 45.27 -5.81
CA LEU A 103 26.93 46.66 -5.69
C LEU A 103 28.27 46.74 -4.96
#